data_AF-A0AAI8VI55-F1
#
_entry.id   AF-A0AAI8VI55-F1
#
_cell.length_a   1.000
_cell.length_b   1.000
_cell.length_c   1.000
_cell.angle_alpha   90.00
_cell.angle_beta   90.00
_cell.angle_gamma   90.00
#
_symmetry.space_group_name_H-M   'P 1'
#
loop_
_entity.id
_entity.type
_entity.pdbx_description
1 polymer ?
#
loop_
_entity_poly.entity_id
_entity_poly.type
_entity_poly.pdbx_seq_one_letter_code
_entity_poly.pdbx_strand_id
1 'polypeptide(L)'
;MPVISPTTPINTFVDRDTITNSTNATVADALQVVCAWPVSGQYGAGSRVLYYILVAVCVFARKAEWLRSAGLAAALLVPAVAALHAIVLAAVHVDGAVDMDVYGAFQLCSIGILAAPVTVRLSQTYFNDPGRNMIFLWTGLVLAGLLSLTVEFYRIETFACSMDDFGQPMSSDPSQFNYMNAGCGLALPCNTGPAGPFSPLRRGATNEIFVIPAPDRLTFNAATLVAAACCVPAILSLIYTWIKILEVNWKNSYGHHDEPISGTNGATIGKMKGVNAVIRTFLSTVEVPLFGGAVIVILVFGELNFFSRQVNFQTEPMTSIGRELNRNDANKKPLSTWVKTA
;
A
#
# COMPACT_ATOMS: atom_id res chain seq x y z
N MET A 1 12.26 34.16 -59.56
CA MET A 1 12.93 33.13 -58.74
C MET A 1 13.85 33.85 -57.75
N PRO A 2 13.58 33.84 -56.43
CA PRO A 2 14.52 34.36 -55.46
C PRO A 2 15.19 33.25 -54.63
N VAL A 3 16.47 33.46 -54.38
CA VAL A 3 17.32 32.88 -53.32
C VAL A 3 18.00 34.15 -52.74
N ILE A 4 18.18 34.39 -51.43
CA ILE A 4 18.98 33.67 -50.43
C ILE A 4 18.49 34.10 -49.01
N SER A 5 18.49 33.17 -48.05
CA SER A 5 18.27 33.31 -46.59
C SER A 5 19.35 34.17 -45.88
N PRO A 6 19.27 34.56 -44.57
CA PRO A 6 19.48 33.59 -43.46
C PRO A 6 18.90 33.94 -42.05
N THR A 7 18.95 32.94 -41.15
CA THR A 7 19.14 33.00 -39.67
C THR A 7 18.08 33.59 -38.73
N THR A 8 17.54 32.73 -37.86
CA THR A 8 16.98 33.04 -36.53
C THR A 8 18.10 33.42 -35.54
N PRO A 9 17.82 34.22 -34.47
CA PRO A 9 17.55 33.58 -33.16
C PRO A 9 16.62 34.33 -32.16
N ILE A 10 15.93 33.54 -31.33
CA ILE A 10 15.74 33.67 -29.85
C ILE A 10 14.74 34.71 -29.27
N ASN A 11 13.78 34.12 -28.53
CA ASN A 11 13.04 34.58 -27.34
C ASN A 11 12.31 35.94 -27.32
N THR A 12 10.99 35.86 -27.42
CA THR A 12 10.09 36.65 -26.56
C THR A 12 9.06 35.71 -25.93
N PHE A 13 9.29 35.34 -24.67
CA PHE A 13 8.24 34.89 -23.76
C PHE A 13 7.21 36.02 -23.67
N VAL A 14 6.05 35.83 -24.27
CA VAL A 14 4.90 36.70 -24.02
C VAL A 14 4.19 36.16 -22.79
N ASP A 15 4.32 36.92 -21.70
CA ASP A 15 3.59 36.73 -20.46
C ASP A 15 2.10 36.66 -20.75
N ARG A 16 1.47 35.56 -20.35
CA ARG A 16 0.06 35.26 -20.60
C ARG A 16 -0.81 35.65 -19.41
N ASP A 17 -0.42 36.70 -18.69
CA ASP A 17 -0.97 37.05 -17.36
C ASP A 17 -1.96 38.23 -17.35
N THR A 18 -2.46 38.68 -18.50
CA THR A 18 -3.29 39.90 -18.56
C THR A 18 -4.58 39.79 -19.40
N ILE A 19 -5.21 38.60 -19.44
CA ILE A 19 -6.64 38.46 -19.80
C ILE A 19 -7.34 37.48 -18.84
N THR A 20 -7.11 37.68 -17.54
CA THR A 20 -7.73 36.92 -16.45
C THR A 20 -8.28 37.89 -15.42
N ASN A 21 -9.28 38.70 -15.80
CA ASN A 21 -10.01 39.51 -14.83
C ASN A 21 -11.43 39.80 -15.30
N SER A 22 -12.32 38.81 -15.08
CA SER A 22 -13.73 39.03 -14.70
C SER A 22 -14.57 37.74 -14.55
N THR A 23 -13.98 36.53 -14.61
CA THR A 23 -14.74 35.26 -14.43
C THR A 23 -14.03 34.14 -13.63
N ASN A 24 -12.82 34.36 -13.10
CA ASN A 24 -11.97 33.28 -12.54
C ASN A 24 -11.79 33.28 -11.01
N ALA A 25 -12.73 33.85 -10.24
CA ALA A 25 -12.60 33.91 -8.76
C ALA A 25 -13.32 32.77 -8.00
N THR A 26 -14.00 31.84 -8.66
CA THR A 26 -14.80 30.79 -7.99
C THR A 26 -14.29 29.35 -8.19
N VAL A 27 -13.28 29.12 -9.03
CA VAL A 27 -12.79 27.76 -9.35
C VAL A 27 -11.48 27.41 -8.63
N ALA A 28 -10.74 28.41 -8.12
CA ALA A 28 -9.43 28.19 -7.51
C ALA A 28 -9.48 27.64 -6.06
N ASP A 29 -10.66 27.56 -5.44
CA ASP A 29 -10.82 27.18 -4.02
C ASP A 29 -11.92 26.11 -3.84
N ALA A 30 -12.12 25.25 -4.84
CA ALA A 30 -13.10 24.17 -4.77
C ALA A 30 -12.49 22.93 -4.09
N LEU A 31 -13.16 22.44 -3.05
CA LEU A 31 -12.75 21.26 -2.31
C LEU A 31 -12.72 20.03 -3.23
N GLN A 32 -11.60 19.31 -3.25
CA GLN A 32 -11.50 18.08 -4.02
C GLN A 32 -12.15 16.93 -3.27
N VAL A 33 -13.05 16.22 -3.95
CA VAL A 33 -13.78 15.08 -3.40
C VAL A 33 -13.61 13.85 -4.29
N VAL A 34 -13.90 12.68 -3.72
CA VAL A 34 -13.85 11.40 -4.41
C VAL A 34 -15.03 10.54 -4.00
N CYS A 35 -15.50 9.71 -4.94
CA CYS A 35 -16.47 8.66 -4.67
C CYS A 35 -15.77 7.44 -4.12
N ALA A 36 -16.02 7.09 -2.87
CA ALA A 36 -15.24 6.08 -2.19
C ALA A 36 -16.12 5.03 -1.50
N TRP A 37 -15.74 3.77 -1.65
CA TRP A 37 -16.17 2.73 -0.72
C TRP A 37 -15.29 2.78 0.54
N PRO A 38 -15.89 2.71 1.74
CA PRO A 38 -15.17 2.88 3.01
C PRO A 38 -14.22 1.71 3.25
N VAL A 39 -13.14 1.94 4.00
CA VAL A 39 -12.14 0.91 4.32
C VAL A 39 -12.84 -0.31 4.93
N SER A 40 -12.57 -1.49 4.38
CA SER A 40 -13.14 -2.73 4.86
C SER A 40 -12.56 -3.15 6.21
N GLY A 41 -13.32 -3.94 6.96
CA GLY A 41 -12.87 -4.47 8.25
C GLY A 41 -11.57 -5.28 8.18
N GLN A 42 -11.21 -5.82 7.00
CA GLN A 42 -9.93 -6.51 6.79
C GLN A 42 -8.73 -5.58 7.01
N TYR A 43 -8.87 -4.29 6.72
CA TYR A 43 -7.85 -3.27 6.94
C TYR A 43 -8.18 -2.35 8.12
N GLY A 44 -9.14 -2.73 8.97
CA GLY A 44 -9.48 -2.00 10.18
C GLY A 44 -8.31 -1.89 11.17
N ALA A 45 -8.43 -1.00 12.15
CA ALA A 45 -7.35 -0.73 13.10
C ALA A 45 -6.83 -2.00 13.82
N GLY A 46 -7.71 -2.97 14.12
CA GLY A 46 -7.33 -4.21 14.79
C GLY A 46 -6.38 -5.09 13.97
N SER A 47 -6.68 -5.32 12.68
CA SER A 47 -5.83 -6.14 11.82
C SER A 47 -4.49 -5.46 11.53
N ARG A 48 -4.51 -4.14 11.34
CA ARG A 48 -3.30 -3.32 11.15
C ARG A 48 -2.37 -3.38 12.37
N VAL A 49 -2.89 -3.12 13.57
CA VAL A 49 -2.12 -3.17 14.82
C VAL A 49 -1.55 -4.56 15.06
N LEU A 50 -2.35 -5.61 14.84
CA LEU A 50 -1.88 -6.99 14.96
C LEU A 50 -0.70 -7.28 14.02
N TYR A 51 -0.79 -6.81 12.77
CA TYR A 51 0.30 -6.96 11.82
C TYR A 51 1.56 -6.20 12.23
N TYR A 52 1.44 -4.98 12.75
CA TYR A 52 2.62 -4.22 13.22
C TYR A 52 3.32 -4.91 14.39
N ILE A 53 2.55 -5.44 15.34
CA ILE A 53 3.09 -6.22 16.45
C ILE A 53 3.81 -7.45 15.91
N LEU A 54 3.22 -8.15 14.94
CA LEU A 54 3.81 -9.34 14.34
C LEU A 54 5.14 -9.03 13.63
N VAL A 55 5.20 -7.95 12.86
CA VAL A 55 6.44 -7.47 12.23
C VAL A 55 7.48 -7.09 13.29
N ALA A 56 7.10 -6.34 14.32
CA ALA A 56 8.00 -5.97 15.42
C ALA A 56 8.56 -7.21 16.13
N VAL A 57 7.70 -8.19 16.44
CA VAL A 57 8.12 -9.47 17.04
C VAL A 57 9.11 -10.19 16.12
N CYS A 58 8.86 -10.25 14.80
CA CYS A 58 9.79 -10.88 13.85
C CYS A 58 11.17 -10.19 13.82
N VAL A 59 11.20 -8.88 14.00
CA VAL A 59 12.45 -8.09 14.00
C VAL A 59 13.21 -8.22 15.33
N PHE A 60 12.52 -8.04 16.46
CA PHE A 60 13.15 -7.96 17.79
C PHE A 60 13.34 -9.33 18.45
N ALA A 61 12.39 -10.25 18.30
CA ALA A 61 12.43 -11.59 18.91
C ALA A 61 13.13 -12.63 18.03
N ARG A 62 13.96 -12.19 17.06
CA ARG A 62 14.66 -13.04 16.08
C ARG A 62 15.53 -14.17 16.66
N LYS A 63 15.90 -14.07 17.95
CA LYS A 63 16.72 -15.08 18.66
C LYS A 63 15.90 -16.26 19.20
N ALA A 64 14.58 -16.16 19.26
CA ALA A 64 13.71 -17.22 19.72
C ALA A 64 13.24 -18.06 18.51
N GLU A 65 13.82 -19.23 18.31
CA GLU A 65 13.62 -20.04 17.09
C GLU A 65 12.16 -20.43 16.84
N TRP A 66 11.43 -20.78 17.90
CA TRP A 66 9.99 -21.09 17.86
C TRP A 66 9.13 -19.91 17.38
N LEU A 67 9.40 -18.72 17.91
CA LEU A 67 8.68 -17.50 17.58
C LEU A 67 9.05 -17.00 16.17
N ARG A 68 10.31 -17.22 15.75
CA ARG A 68 10.81 -16.84 14.43
C ARG A 68 10.07 -17.57 13.31
N SER A 69 9.93 -18.89 13.40
CA SER A 69 9.37 -19.68 12.29
C SER A 69 7.86 -19.46 12.13
N ALA A 70 7.09 -19.47 13.23
CA ALA A 70 5.65 -19.22 13.18
C ALA A 70 5.32 -17.75 12.91
N GLY A 71 6.03 -16.84 13.58
CA GLY A 71 5.85 -15.40 13.42
C GLY A 71 6.18 -14.93 12.01
N LEU A 72 7.29 -15.41 11.42
CA LEU A 72 7.67 -15.05 10.05
C LEU A 72 6.66 -15.59 9.04
N ALA A 73 6.16 -16.82 9.19
CA ALA A 73 5.14 -17.37 8.29
C ALA A 73 3.86 -16.52 8.31
N ALA A 74 3.38 -16.15 9.50
CA ALA A 74 2.23 -15.27 9.64
C ALA A 74 2.51 -13.84 9.10
N ALA A 75 3.72 -13.31 9.34
CA ALA A 75 4.12 -11.97 8.88
C ALA A 75 4.22 -11.87 7.36
N LEU A 76 4.59 -12.97 6.69
CA LEU A 76 4.65 -13.02 5.22
C LEU A 76 3.27 -13.25 4.59
N LEU A 77 2.35 -13.92 5.29
CA LEU A 77 1.02 -14.21 4.76
C LEU A 77 0.20 -12.92 4.59
N VAL A 78 0.24 -12.01 5.55
CA VAL A 78 -0.58 -10.78 5.53
C VAL A 78 -0.29 -9.89 4.31
N PRO A 79 0.96 -9.55 3.97
CA PRO A 79 1.30 -8.82 2.74
C PRO A 79 0.98 -9.60 1.46
N ALA A 80 1.08 -10.94 1.47
CA ALA A 80 0.75 -11.74 0.31
C ALA A 80 -0.75 -11.67 -0.03
N VAL A 81 -1.61 -11.73 1.00
CA VAL A 81 -3.07 -11.56 0.84
C VAL A 81 -3.38 -10.13 0.39
N ALA A 82 -2.74 -9.13 1.00
CA ALA A 82 -2.88 -7.73 0.60
C ALA A 82 -2.44 -7.49 -0.86
N ALA A 83 -1.38 -8.16 -1.33
CA ALA A 83 -0.90 -8.06 -2.70
C ALA A 83 -1.88 -8.69 -3.70
N LEU A 84 -2.47 -9.85 -3.38
CA LEU A 84 -3.55 -10.43 -4.20
C LEU A 84 -4.75 -9.49 -4.26
N HIS A 85 -5.13 -8.90 -3.13
CA HIS A 85 -6.23 -7.94 -3.10
C HIS A 85 -5.92 -6.69 -3.94
N ALA A 86 -4.70 -6.14 -3.84
CA ALA A 86 -4.22 -5.06 -4.69
C ALA A 86 -4.31 -5.37 -6.20
N ILE A 87 -3.94 -6.59 -6.60
CA ILE A 87 -4.05 -7.02 -8.00
C ILE A 87 -5.52 -7.04 -8.43
N VAL A 88 -6.40 -7.57 -7.58
CA VAL A 88 -7.83 -7.64 -7.87
C VAL A 88 -8.45 -6.25 -7.95
N LEU A 89 -8.15 -5.35 -7.01
CA LEU A 89 -8.55 -3.95 -7.02
C LEU A 89 -8.17 -3.28 -8.35
N ALA A 90 -6.94 -3.54 -8.83
CA ALA A 90 -6.47 -3.03 -10.10
C ALA A 90 -7.12 -3.64 -11.35
N ALA A 91 -7.53 -4.90 -11.25
CA ALA A 91 -8.15 -5.61 -12.35
C ALA A 91 -9.64 -5.25 -12.53
N VAL A 92 -10.32 -4.90 -11.43
CA VAL A 92 -11.75 -4.56 -11.40
C VAL A 92 -11.99 -3.08 -11.11
N HIS A 93 -11.14 -2.23 -11.68
CA HIS A 93 -11.23 -0.77 -11.56
C HIS A 93 -12.63 -0.25 -11.97
N VAL A 94 -13.10 0.78 -11.26
CA VAL A 94 -14.36 1.47 -11.56
C VAL A 94 -14.06 2.95 -11.77
N ASP A 95 -14.29 3.44 -12.98
CA ASP A 95 -14.01 4.84 -13.30
C ASP A 95 -14.84 5.79 -12.42
N GLY A 96 -14.18 6.82 -11.89
CA GLY A 96 -14.82 7.82 -11.04
C GLY A 96 -15.15 7.34 -9.61
N ALA A 97 -14.73 6.13 -9.21
CA ALA A 97 -14.86 5.63 -7.84
C ALA A 97 -13.60 4.91 -7.36
N VAL A 98 -13.38 4.86 -6.04
CA VAL A 98 -12.22 4.20 -5.43
C VAL A 98 -12.64 3.32 -4.27
N ASP A 99 -12.05 2.14 -4.16
CA ASP A 99 -12.12 1.35 -2.94
C ASP A 99 -10.97 1.76 -2.00
N MET A 100 -11.30 2.29 -0.81
CA MET A 100 -10.29 2.79 0.12
C MET A 100 -9.38 1.70 0.70
N ASP A 101 -9.68 0.43 0.43
CA ASP A 101 -8.79 -0.70 0.70
C ASP A 101 -7.43 -0.59 0.00
N VAL A 102 -7.31 0.26 -1.05
CA VAL A 102 -6.01 0.58 -1.68
C VAL A 102 -4.97 1.08 -0.67
N TYR A 103 -5.37 1.90 0.32
CA TYR A 103 -4.44 2.37 1.36
C TYR A 103 -4.03 1.24 2.31
N GLY A 104 -4.96 0.34 2.63
CA GLY A 104 -4.71 -0.81 3.50
C GLY A 104 -3.77 -1.81 2.85
N ALA A 105 -4.06 -2.16 1.60
CA ALA A 105 -3.22 -3.03 0.81
C ALA A 105 -1.81 -2.43 0.64
N PHE A 106 -1.72 -1.13 0.34
CA PHE A 106 -0.46 -0.41 0.22
C PHE A 106 0.37 -0.45 1.50
N GLN A 107 -0.22 -0.16 2.66
CA GLN A 107 0.51 -0.12 3.91
C GLN A 107 1.07 -1.49 4.30
N LEU A 108 0.27 -2.56 4.16
CA LEU A 108 0.70 -3.93 4.47
C LEU A 108 1.78 -4.42 3.48
N CYS A 109 1.60 -4.20 2.18
CA CYS A 109 2.57 -4.56 1.15
C CYS A 109 3.90 -3.83 1.31
N SER A 110 3.86 -2.52 1.55
CA SER A 110 5.07 -1.68 1.67
C SER A 110 5.87 -2.00 2.92
N ILE A 111 5.21 -2.18 4.07
CA ILE A 111 5.87 -2.62 5.30
C ILE A 111 6.46 -4.03 5.09
N GLY A 112 5.69 -4.93 4.46
CA GLY A 112 6.13 -6.29 4.17
C GLY A 112 7.40 -6.31 3.32
N ILE A 113 7.42 -5.60 2.20
CA ILE A 113 8.54 -5.62 1.25
C ILE A 113 9.81 -4.97 1.79
N LEU A 114 9.69 -4.03 2.73
CA LEU A 114 10.83 -3.36 3.36
C LEU A 114 11.34 -4.13 4.59
N ALA A 115 10.44 -4.73 5.39
CA ALA A 115 10.81 -5.48 6.58
C ALA A 115 11.31 -6.91 6.26
N ALA A 116 10.73 -7.57 5.25
CA ALA A 116 11.05 -8.96 4.93
C ALA A 116 12.51 -9.17 4.46
N PRO A 117 13.10 -8.34 3.58
CA PRO A 117 14.51 -8.47 3.23
C PRO A 117 15.43 -8.37 4.44
N VAL A 118 15.13 -7.49 5.40
CA VAL A 118 15.89 -7.35 6.65
C VAL A 118 15.79 -8.61 7.51
N THR A 119 14.59 -9.16 7.70
CA THR A 119 14.39 -10.37 8.54
C THR A 119 14.94 -11.63 7.88
N VAL A 120 14.83 -11.74 6.55
CA VAL A 120 15.25 -12.92 5.78
C VAL A 120 16.76 -12.92 5.49
N ARG A 121 17.38 -11.77 5.15
CA ARG A 121 18.84 -11.68 4.89
C ARG A 121 19.71 -11.97 6.10
N LEU A 122 19.17 -11.77 7.30
CA LEU A 122 19.82 -12.11 8.56
C LEU A 122 19.70 -13.60 8.92
N SER A 123 18.82 -14.36 8.25
CA SER A 123 18.61 -15.79 8.51
C SER A 123 19.38 -16.68 7.52
N GLN A 124 20.40 -17.40 8.00
CA GLN A 124 21.12 -18.39 7.18
C GLN A 124 20.21 -19.54 6.70
N THR A 125 19.18 -19.88 7.48
CA THR A 125 18.21 -20.95 7.19
C THR A 125 17.37 -20.66 5.95
N TYR A 126 17.07 -19.40 5.63
CA TYR A 126 16.22 -19.08 4.48
C TYR A 126 16.98 -18.96 3.15
N PHE A 127 18.29 -18.74 3.20
CA PHE A 127 19.12 -18.56 2.02
C PHE A 127 19.74 -19.85 1.48
N ASN A 128 19.92 -20.86 2.33
CA ASN A 128 20.64 -22.10 2.00
C ASN A 128 19.74 -23.31 1.72
N ASP A 129 18.43 -23.21 1.98
CA ASP A 129 17.44 -24.31 1.93
C ASP A 129 16.26 -24.00 0.97
N PRO A 130 15.30 -24.93 0.73
CA PRO A 130 14.12 -24.73 -0.14
C PRO A 130 13.30 -23.44 0.08
N GLY A 131 13.44 -22.78 1.24
CA GLY A 131 12.82 -21.48 1.53
C GLY A 131 13.19 -20.36 0.56
N ARG A 132 14.33 -20.46 -0.14
CA ARG A 132 14.77 -19.45 -1.13
C ARG A 132 13.78 -19.28 -2.29
N ASN A 133 13.25 -20.38 -2.82
CA ASN A 133 12.30 -20.33 -3.93
C ASN A 133 10.96 -19.72 -3.48
N MET A 134 10.53 -20.02 -2.25
CA MET A 134 9.33 -19.45 -1.67
C MET A 134 9.45 -17.94 -1.48
N ILE A 135 10.57 -17.44 -0.95
CA ILE A 135 10.81 -16.00 -0.79
C ILE A 135 10.90 -15.29 -2.14
N PHE A 136 11.49 -15.91 -3.16
CA PHE A 136 11.53 -15.37 -4.52
C PHE A 136 10.10 -15.16 -5.07
N LEU A 137 9.26 -16.20 -4.99
CA LEU A 137 7.87 -16.14 -5.44
C LEU A 137 7.05 -15.13 -4.62
N TRP A 138 7.24 -15.11 -3.30
CA TRP A 138 6.57 -14.17 -2.41
C TRP A 138 6.95 -12.71 -2.74
N THR A 139 8.23 -12.44 -2.97
CA THR A 139 8.72 -11.10 -3.34
C THR A 139 8.14 -10.68 -4.69
N GLY A 140 8.06 -11.62 -5.65
CA GLY A 140 7.41 -11.39 -6.95
C GLY A 140 5.92 -11.06 -6.82
N LEU A 141 5.20 -11.78 -5.96
CA LEU A 141 3.78 -11.53 -5.68
C LEU A 141 3.55 -10.14 -5.06
N VAL A 142 4.33 -9.77 -4.03
CA VAL A 142 4.21 -8.46 -3.38
C VAL A 142 4.60 -7.33 -4.33
N LEU A 143 5.63 -7.52 -5.16
CA LEU A 143 5.99 -6.56 -6.21
C LEU A 143 4.84 -6.37 -7.22
N ALA A 144 4.21 -7.45 -7.67
CA ALA A 144 3.04 -7.36 -8.56
C ALA A 144 1.91 -6.56 -7.89
N GLY A 145 1.62 -6.82 -6.61
CA GLY A 145 0.65 -6.04 -5.83
C GLY A 145 0.99 -4.56 -5.71
N LEU A 146 2.26 -4.20 -5.44
CA LEU A 146 2.69 -2.81 -5.35
C LEU A 146 2.63 -2.08 -6.70
N LEU A 147 2.96 -2.76 -7.79
CA LEU A 147 2.79 -2.22 -9.14
C LEU A 147 1.31 -2.00 -9.47
N SER A 148 0.45 -2.97 -9.13
CA SER A 148 -1.01 -2.82 -9.26
C SER A 148 -1.54 -1.62 -8.46
N LEU A 149 -1.10 -1.44 -7.21
CA LEU A 149 -1.46 -0.27 -6.41
C LEU A 149 -0.93 1.04 -6.99
N THR A 150 0.28 1.04 -7.54
CA THR A 150 0.83 2.23 -8.21
C THR A 150 -0.06 2.64 -9.37
N VAL A 151 -0.52 1.67 -10.16
CA VAL A 151 -1.45 1.91 -11.28
C VAL A 151 -2.80 2.40 -10.77
N GLU A 152 -3.34 1.81 -9.71
CA GLU A 152 -4.63 2.25 -9.14
C GLU A 152 -4.56 3.65 -8.55
N PHE A 153 -3.55 3.96 -7.75
CA PHE A 153 -3.39 5.32 -7.22
C PHE A 153 -3.24 6.37 -8.32
N TYR A 154 -2.59 6.02 -9.42
CA TYR A 154 -2.45 6.90 -10.58
C TYR A 154 -3.76 7.13 -11.34
N ARG A 155 -4.66 6.14 -11.36
CA ARG A 155 -5.95 6.22 -12.07
C ARG A 155 -7.04 6.95 -11.28
N ILE A 156 -6.87 7.15 -9.99
CA ILE A 156 -7.89 7.81 -9.16
C ILE A 156 -7.99 9.29 -9.54
N GLU A 157 -9.17 9.69 -10.00
CA GLU A 157 -9.51 11.07 -10.26
C GLU A 157 -10.25 11.70 -9.08
N THR A 158 -9.96 12.97 -8.80
CA THR A 158 -10.71 13.78 -7.84
C THR A 158 -11.54 14.82 -8.58
N PHE A 159 -12.69 15.17 -7.99
CA PHE A 159 -13.63 16.10 -8.58
C PHE A 159 -13.72 17.37 -7.72
N ALA A 160 -13.84 18.51 -8.38
CA ALA A 160 -14.03 19.79 -7.69
C ALA A 160 -15.47 19.94 -7.22
N CYS A 161 -15.66 20.07 -5.90
CA CYS A 161 -16.94 20.34 -5.27
C CYS A 161 -16.98 21.79 -4.77
N SER A 162 -17.87 22.60 -5.35
CA SER A 162 -18.01 24.03 -5.02
C SER A 162 -19.32 24.38 -4.33
N MET A 163 -20.34 23.53 -4.45
CA MET A 163 -21.67 23.76 -3.88
C MET A 163 -22.15 22.52 -3.15
N ASP A 164 -22.93 22.71 -2.09
CA ASP A 164 -23.65 21.63 -1.40
C ASP A 164 -24.98 21.30 -2.10
N ASP A 165 -25.75 20.36 -1.53
CA ASP A 165 -27.04 19.93 -2.07
C ASP A 165 -28.12 21.02 -2.03
N PHE A 166 -27.91 22.08 -1.26
CA PHE A 166 -28.78 23.24 -1.16
C PHE A 166 -28.33 24.41 -2.06
N GLY A 167 -27.27 24.21 -2.86
CA GLY A 167 -26.70 25.24 -3.72
C GLY A 167 -25.91 26.32 -2.96
N GLN A 168 -25.54 26.06 -1.70
CA GLN A 168 -24.70 26.95 -0.91
C GLN A 168 -23.22 26.68 -1.20
N PRO A 169 -22.36 27.73 -1.18
CA PRO A 169 -20.93 27.55 -1.41
C PRO A 169 -20.29 26.69 -0.32
N MET A 170 -19.50 25.71 -0.73
CA MET A 170 -18.80 24.81 0.19
C MET A 170 -17.45 25.37 0.61
N SER A 171 -17.08 25.17 1.87
CA SER A 171 -15.74 25.50 2.38
C SER A 171 -14.67 24.64 1.71
N SER A 172 -13.52 25.23 1.41
CA SER A 172 -12.34 24.52 0.91
C SER A 172 -11.61 23.72 1.99
N ASP A 173 -11.98 23.89 3.27
CA ASP A 173 -11.43 23.12 4.39
C ASP A 173 -12.10 21.73 4.50
N PRO A 174 -11.35 20.61 4.30
CA PRO A 174 -11.88 19.26 4.46
C PRO A 174 -12.46 18.99 5.86
N SER A 175 -12.00 19.72 6.89
CA SER A 175 -12.45 19.52 8.28
C SER A 175 -13.89 19.95 8.51
N GLN A 176 -14.40 20.85 7.64
CA GLN A 176 -15.74 21.42 7.67
C GLN A 176 -16.72 20.72 6.72
N PHE A 177 -16.28 19.66 6.04
CA PHE A 177 -17.10 18.93 5.08
C PHE A 177 -18.31 18.27 5.75
N ASN A 178 -19.50 18.52 5.20
CA ASN A 178 -20.75 17.95 5.68
C ASN A 178 -21.10 16.66 4.92
N TYR A 179 -20.64 15.53 5.44
CA TYR A 179 -20.84 14.21 4.83
C TYR A 179 -22.30 13.79 4.59
N MET A 180 -23.30 14.45 5.20
CA MET A 180 -24.72 14.07 5.03
C MET A 180 -25.43 14.82 3.90
N ASN A 181 -24.96 16.03 3.55
CA ASN A 181 -25.66 16.93 2.61
C ASN A 181 -24.72 17.50 1.52
N ALA A 182 -23.68 16.74 1.17
CA ALA A 182 -22.63 17.13 0.24
C ALA A 182 -22.57 16.19 -0.98
N GLY A 183 -23.67 16.07 -1.71
CA GLY A 183 -23.72 15.42 -3.03
C GLY A 183 -23.02 16.20 -4.14
N CYS A 184 -22.53 17.42 -3.87
CA CYS A 184 -21.76 18.27 -4.78
C CYS A 184 -22.48 18.58 -6.10
N GLY A 185 -23.81 18.69 -6.06
CA GLY A 185 -24.66 18.85 -7.24
C GLY A 185 -24.73 17.59 -8.12
N LEU A 186 -25.64 17.59 -9.10
CA LEU A 186 -25.90 16.47 -10.05
C LEU A 186 -24.70 16.03 -10.92
N ALA A 187 -23.50 16.55 -10.67
CA ALA A 187 -22.30 16.38 -11.51
C ALA A 187 -21.33 15.30 -11.01
N LEU A 188 -21.55 14.69 -9.84
CA LEU A 188 -20.71 13.58 -9.37
C LEU A 188 -21.26 12.21 -9.78
N PRO A 189 -20.38 11.26 -10.15
CA PRO A 189 -20.76 9.87 -10.43
C PRO A 189 -21.23 9.08 -9.19
N CYS A 190 -21.18 9.66 -7.99
CA CYS A 190 -21.61 9.07 -6.71
C CYS A 190 -23.14 8.95 -6.58
N ASN A 191 -23.83 8.30 -7.51
CA ASN A 191 -25.25 8.00 -7.34
C ASN A 191 -25.41 6.66 -6.61
N THR A 192 -26.21 6.59 -5.56
CA THR A 192 -26.53 5.32 -4.86
C THR A 192 -27.67 4.54 -5.54
N GLY A 193 -28.25 5.09 -6.62
CA GLY A 193 -29.26 4.42 -7.44
C GLY A 193 -28.71 3.37 -8.42
N PRO A 194 -29.58 2.69 -9.19
CA PRO A 194 -29.20 1.62 -10.14
C PRO A 194 -28.32 2.08 -11.32
N ALA A 195 -28.11 3.39 -11.48
CA ALA A 195 -27.23 3.98 -12.49
C ALA A 195 -25.85 4.41 -11.94
N GLY A 196 -25.58 4.18 -10.65
CA GLY A 196 -24.32 4.51 -10.01
C GLY A 196 -23.21 3.47 -10.21
N PRO A 197 -21.96 3.80 -9.83
CA PRO A 197 -20.85 2.88 -9.84
C PRO A 197 -21.13 1.72 -8.88
N PHE A 198 -20.95 0.50 -9.37
CA PHE A 198 -21.13 -0.72 -8.60
C PHE A 198 -19.77 -1.37 -8.36
N SER A 199 -19.45 -1.71 -7.11
CA SER A 199 -18.21 -2.45 -6.82
C SER A 199 -18.39 -3.92 -7.18
N PRO A 200 -17.55 -4.49 -8.06
CA PRO A 200 -17.57 -5.92 -8.34
C PRO A 200 -17.18 -6.78 -7.12
N LEU A 201 -16.53 -6.17 -6.12
CA LEU A 201 -15.99 -6.84 -4.93
C LEU A 201 -16.94 -6.78 -3.74
N ARG A 202 -17.71 -5.70 -3.61
CA ARG A 202 -18.57 -5.46 -2.45
C ARG A 202 -20.01 -5.88 -2.73
N ARG A 203 -20.69 -6.40 -1.72
CA ARG A 203 -22.09 -6.84 -1.80
C ARG A 203 -22.87 -6.45 -0.55
N GLY A 204 -24.17 -6.25 -0.70
CA GLY A 204 -25.05 -5.87 0.41
C GLY A 204 -24.62 -4.56 1.07
N ALA A 205 -24.61 -4.53 2.40
CA ALA A 205 -24.26 -3.34 3.20
C ALA A 205 -22.82 -2.83 2.96
N THR A 206 -21.92 -3.65 2.42
CA THR A 206 -20.54 -3.23 2.13
C THR A 206 -20.39 -2.45 0.82
N ASN A 207 -21.43 -2.42 -0.02
CA ASN A 207 -21.43 -1.78 -1.34
C ASN A 207 -21.91 -0.32 -1.30
N GLU A 208 -22.17 0.23 -0.12
CA GLU A 208 -22.53 1.64 0.04
C GLU A 208 -21.33 2.52 -0.32
N ILE A 209 -21.55 3.46 -1.24
CA ILE A 209 -20.54 4.40 -1.73
C ILE A 209 -20.87 5.81 -1.20
N PHE A 210 -19.84 6.56 -0.85
CA PHE A 210 -19.99 7.88 -0.25
C PHE A 210 -19.10 8.91 -0.95
N VAL A 211 -19.54 10.17 -0.94
CA VAL A 211 -18.68 11.31 -1.29
C VAL A 211 -17.86 11.65 -0.05
N ILE A 212 -16.54 11.64 -0.20
CA ILE A 212 -15.60 12.06 0.85
C ILE A 212 -14.61 13.09 0.29
N PRO A 213 -14.07 14.00 1.10
CA PRO A 213 -12.96 14.84 0.67
C PRO A 213 -11.74 13.97 0.30
N ALA A 214 -10.98 14.38 -0.70
CA ALA A 214 -9.76 13.70 -1.08
C ALA A 214 -8.79 13.64 0.13
N PRO A 215 -8.14 12.49 0.40
CA PRO A 215 -7.22 12.37 1.51
C PRO A 215 -6.05 13.37 1.43
N ASP A 216 -5.77 14.07 2.53
CA ASP A 216 -4.76 15.13 2.61
C ASP A 216 -3.43 14.65 3.23
N ARG A 217 -3.47 13.65 4.11
CA ARG A 217 -2.29 13.14 4.83
C ARG A 217 -1.38 12.27 3.96
N LEU A 218 -1.99 11.39 3.18
CA LEU A 218 -1.32 10.64 2.12
C LEU A 218 -2.17 10.78 0.87
N THR A 219 -1.90 11.81 0.07
CA THR A 219 -2.63 12.07 -1.17
C THR A 219 -2.44 10.92 -2.17
N PHE A 220 -3.35 10.75 -3.11
CA PHE A 220 -3.23 9.70 -4.15
C PHE A 220 -1.91 9.80 -4.92
N ASN A 221 -1.50 11.02 -5.29
CA ASN A 221 -0.22 11.26 -5.96
C ASN A 221 0.99 10.87 -5.10
N ALA A 222 0.96 11.20 -3.81
CA ALA A 222 2.03 10.80 -2.89
C ALA A 222 2.06 9.27 -2.73
N ALA A 223 0.90 8.63 -2.61
CA ALA A 223 0.78 7.18 -2.51
C ALA A 223 1.33 6.47 -3.76
N THR A 224 1.05 6.97 -4.96
CA THR A 224 1.63 6.48 -6.23
C THR A 224 3.16 6.50 -6.17
N LEU A 225 3.76 7.62 -5.77
CA LEU A 225 5.21 7.77 -5.71
C LEU A 225 5.85 6.84 -4.67
N VAL A 226 5.26 6.75 -3.48
CA VAL A 226 5.79 5.89 -2.42
C VAL A 226 5.61 4.41 -2.78
N ALA A 227 4.50 4.02 -3.41
CA ALA A 227 4.28 2.66 -3.91
C ALA A 227 5.33 2.29 -4.96
N ALA A 228 5.57 3.17 -5.94
CA ALA A 228 6.62 2.98 -6.94
C ALA A 228 8.03 2.89 -6.32
N ALA A 229 8.32 3.73 -5.32
CA ALA A 229 9.60 3.71 -4.60
C ALA A 229 9.82 2.38 -3.85
N CYS A 230 8.77 1.80 -3.26
CA CYS A 230 8.83 0.51 -2.58
C CYS A 230 9.07 -0.68 -3.52
N CYS A 231 8.83 -0.52 -4.83
CA CYS A 231 9.15 -1.54 -5.84
C CYS A 231 10.66 -1.68 -6.09
N VAL A 232 11.44 -0.60 -5.91
CA VAL A 232 12.91 -0.62 -6.13
C VAL A 232 13.62 -1.69 -5.30
N PRO A 233 13.49 -1.73 -3.95
CA PRO A 233 14.14 -2.76 -3.15
C PRO A 233 13.63 -4.17 -3.49
N ALA A 234 12.36 -4.32 -3.89
CA ALA A 234 11.81 -5.60 -4.33
C ALA A 234 12.48 -6.12 -5.60
N ILE A 235 12.61 -5.26 -6.62
CA ILE A 235 13.26 -5.58 -7.90
C ILE A 235 14.73 -5.94 -7.66
N LEU A 236 15.46 -5.15 -6.87
CA LEU A 236 16.84 -5.43 -6.52
C LEU A 236 16.98 -6.77 -5.77
N SER A 237 16.04 -7.09 -4.88
CA SER A 237 15.99 -8.37 -4.18
C SER A 237 15.77 -9.55 -5.14
N LEU A 238 14.85 -9.42 -6.10
CA LEU A 238 14.59 -10.43 -7.12
C LEU A 238 15.80 -10.65 -8.04
N ILE A 239 16.43 -9.58 -8.54
CA ILE A 239 17.63 -9.67 -9.37
C ILE A 239 18.75 -10.39 -8.61
N TYR A 240 19.01 -9.99 -7.36
CA TYR A 240 20.05 -10.59 -6.54
C TYR A 240 19.81 -12.08 -6.28
N THR A 241 18.59 -12.44 -5.87
CA THR A 241 18.24 -13.84 -5.59
C THR A 241 18.24 -14.70 -6.86
N TRP A 242 17.80 -14.16 -7.99
CA TRP A 242 17.86 -14.82 -9.30
C TRP A 242 19.29 -15.15 -9.72
N ILE A 243 20.20 -14.16 -9.66
CA ILE A 243 21.63 -14.37 -9.96
C ILE A 243 22.22 -15.45 -9.06
N LYS A 244 21.88 -15.44 -7.76
CA LYS A 244 22.35 -16.45 -6.81
C LYS A 244 21.81 -17.85 -7.11
N ILE A 245 20.55 -17.98 -7.52
CA ILE A 245 19.97 -19.27 -7.92
C ILE A 245 20.72 -19.83 -9.14
N LEU A 246 20.98 -19.00 -10.16
CA LEU A 246 21.74 -19.40 -11.34
C LEU A 246 23.17 -19.81 -10.98
N GLU A 247 23.85 -19.05 -10.12
CA GLU A 247 25.22 -19.37 -9.67
C GLU A 247 25.30 -20.74 -8.98
N VAL A 248 24.34 -21.05 -8.09
CA VAL A 248 24.29 -22.33 -7.37
C VAL A 248 23.97 -23.48 -8.33
N ASN A 249 23.00 -23.30 -9.22
CA ASN A 249 22.63 -24.33 -10.21
C ASN A 249 23.80 -24.60 -11.18
N TRP A 250 24.51 -23.56 -11.62
CA TRP A 250 25.70 -23.71 -12.47
C TRP A 250 26.81 -24.48 -11.76
N LYS A 251 27.11 -24.15 -10.50
CA LYS A 251 28.10 -24.87 -9.68
C LYS A 251 27.74 -26.34 -9.45
N ASN A 252 26.47 -26.64 -9.22
CA ASN A 252 25.99 -28.01 -9.08
C ASN A 252 26.05 -28.78 -10.40
N SER A 253 25.84 -28.11 -11.53
CA SER A 253 25.83 -28.74 -12.86
C SER A 253 27.22 -28.95 -13.45
N TYR A 254 28.22 -28.12 -13.11
CA TYR A 254 29.55 -28.14 -13.74
C TYR A 254 30.69 -28.69 -12.88
N GLY A 255 30.42 -29.12 -11.64
CA GLY A 255 31.44 -29.75 -10.80
C GLY A 255 32.52 -28.78 -10.29
N HIS A 256 33.13 -29.13 -9.16
CA HIS A 256 34.10 -28.30 -8.45
C HIS A 256 35.49 -28.43 -9.09
N HIS A 257 35.95 -27.41 -9.82
CA HIS A 257 37.38 -27.18 -9.98
C HIS A 257 37.78 -26.09 -9.00
N ASP A 258 38.13 -26.50 -7.78
CA ASP A 258 38.89 -25.68 -6.84
C ASP A 258 40.35 -25.59 -7.35
N GLU A 259 40.56 -24.84 -8.43
CA GLU A 259 41.90 -24.45 -8.86
C GLU A 259 42.19 -23.01 -8.43
N PRO A 260 43.42 -22.72 -7.96
CA PRO A 260 43.85 -21.35 -7.71
C PRO A 260 43.68 -20.51 -8.98
N ILE A 261 43.11 -19.31 -8.85
CA ILE A 261 42.90 -18.41 -10.00
C ILE A 261 44.26 -18.02 -10.58
N SER A 262 44.66 -18.67 -11.67
CA SER A 262 45.91 -18.39 -12.38
C SER A 262 45.91 -16.94 -12.89
N GLY A 263 46.95 -16.17 -12.53
CA GLY A 263 47.12 -14.77 -12.93
C GLY A 263 46.78 -13.71 -11.88
N THR A 264 46.27 -14.09 -10.70
CA THR A 264 46.02 -13.17 -9.58
C THR A 264 46.75 -13.65 -8.33
N ASN A 265 47.74 -12.89 -7.85
CA ASN A 265 48.60 -13.08 -6.66
C ASN A 265 48.09 -14.02 -5.52
N GLY A 266 47.94 -15.32 -5.78
CA GLY A 266 47.53 -16.33 -4.79
C GLY A 266 46.18 -16.08 -4.09
N ALA A 267 45.19 -15.50 -4.78
CA ALA A 267 43.87 -15.28 -4.17
C ALA A 267 43.08 -16.60 -4.05
N THR A 268 42.85 -17.07 -2.82
CA THR A 268 42.09 -18.30 -2.50
C THR A 268 40.60 -18.02 -2.26
N ILE A 269 39.74 -19.03 -2.46
CA ILE A 269 38.28 -18.99 -2.18
C ILE A 269 37.96 -18.54 -0.74
N GLY A 270 38.84 -18.85 0.22
CA GLY A 270 38.74 -18.37 1.61
C GLY A 270 38.82 -16.85 1.74
N LYS A 271 39.70 -16.18 0.97
CA LYS A 271 39.75 -14.70 0.91
C LYS A 271 38.51 -14.12 0.25
N MET A 272 37.95 -14.75 -0.79
CA MET A 272 36.67 -14.33 -1.38
C MET A 272 35.49 -14.49 -0.42
N LYS A 273 35.44 -15.58 0.37
CA LYS A 273 34.43 -15.75 1.44
C LYS A 273 34.57 -14.69 2.53
N GLY A 274 35.79 -14.32 2.91
CA GLY A 274 36.06 -13.24 3.87
C GLY A 274 35.63 -11.86 3.36
N VAL A 275 35.93 -11.53 2.10
CA VAL A 275 35.49 -10.28 1.46
C VAL A 275 33.97 -10.22 1.34
N ASN A 276 33.32 -11.34 0.98
CA ASN A 276 31.86 -11.41 0.92
C ASN A 276 31.21 -11.27 2.31
N ALA A 277 31.87 -11.75 3.37
CA ALA A 277 31.41 -11.55 4.74
C ALA A 277 31.50 -10.09 5.17
N VAL A 278 32.63 -9.41 4.91
CA VAL A 278 32.83 -7.99 5.23
C VAL A 278 31.85 -7.10 4.46
N ILE A 279 31.64 -7.36 3.17
CA ILE A 279 30.66 -6.64 2.35
C ILE A 279 29.24 -6.84 2.90
N ARG A 280 28.88 -8.07 3.29
CA ARG A 280 27.56 -8.38 3.87
C ARG A 280 27.35 -7.69 5.21
N THR A 281 28.38 -7.58 6.06
CA THR A 281 28.31 -6.86 7.34
C THR A 281 28.18 -5.35 7.13
N PHE A 282 28.93 -4.78 6.18
CA PHE A 282 28.91 -3.34 5.92
C PHE A 282 27.61 -2.89 5.24
N LEU A 283 27.13 -3.63 4.23
CA LEU A 283 25.83 -3.37 3.59
C LEU A 283 24.68 -3.53 4.58
N SER A 284 24.72 -4.55 5.45
CA SER A 284 23.71 -4.73 6.51
C SER A 284 23.70 -3.60 7.55
N THR A 285 24.80 -2.87 7.74
CA THR A 285 24.89 -1.79 8.75
C THR A 285 24.18 -0.52 8.27
N VAL A 286 24.11 -0.29 6.95
CA VAL A 286 23.45 0.88 6.34
C VAL A 286 22.05 0.58 5.84
N GLU A 287 21.84 -0.62 5.29
CA GLU A 287 20.56 -1.05 4.71
C GLU A 287 19.46 -1.19 5.77
N VAL A 288 19.79 -1.75 6.94
CA VAL A 288 18.84 -1.98 8.04
C VAL A 288 18.28 -0.66 8.63
N PRO A 289 19.08 0.36 9.00
CA PRO A 289 18.52 1.62 9.50
C PRO A 289 17.75 2.37 8.41
N LEU A 290 18.17 2.30 7.14
CA LEU A 290 17.46 2.93 6.03
C LEU A 290 16.06 2.35 5.85
N PHE A 291 15.94 1.03 5.70
CA PHE A 291 14.64 0.37 5.53
C PHE A 291 13.82 0.39 6.81
N GLY A 292 14.44 0.29 7.99
CA GLY A 292 13.76 0.46 9.26
C GLY A 292 13.15 1.86 9.42
N GLY A 293 13.90 2.90 9.06
CA GLY A 293 13.40 4.27 9.03
C GLY A 293 12.23 4.45 8.05
N ALA A 294 12.36 3.91 6.84
CA ALA A 294 11.29 3.94 5.84
C ALA A 294 10.01 3.25 6.32
N VAL A 295 10.13 2.08 6.98
CA VAL A 295 8.99 1.38 7.59
C VAL A 295 8.29 2.24 8.65
N ILE A 296 9.06 2.91 9.52
CA ILE A 296 8.49 3.80 10.55
C ILE A 296 7.75 4.97 9.91
N VAL A 297 8.34 5.61 8.89
CA VAL A 297 7.71 6.73 8.17
C VAL A 297 6.39 6.27 7.52
N ILE A 298 6.40 5.15 6.80
CA ILE A 298 5.19 4.61 6.15
C ILE A 298 4.12 4.28 7.19
N LEU A 299 4.51 3.68 8.32
CA LEU A 299 3.56 3.37 9.40
C LEU A 299 2.94 4.64 9.98
N VAL A 300 3.74 5.65 10.31
CA VAL A 300 3.25 6.90 10.92
C VAL A 300 2.33 7.65 9.96
N PHE A 301 2.76 7.90 8.72
CA PHE A 301 1.94 8.62 7.75
C PHE A 301 0.71 7.81 7.33
N GLY A 302 0.84 6.49 7.21
CA GLY A 302 -0.26 5.59 6.91
C GLY A 302 -1.33 5.60 8.00
N GLU A 303 -0.95 5.52 9.28
CA GLU A 303 -1.92 5.63 10.38
C GLU A 303 -2.52 7.03 10.47
N LEU A 304 -1.73 8.10 10.30
CA LEU A 304 -2.29 9.47 10.24
C LEU A 304 -3.33 9.61 9.12
N ASN A 305 -3.12 8.94 7.97
CA ASN A 305 -4.09 8.88 6.89
C ASN A 305 -5.34 8.09 7.29
N PHE A 306 -5.20 6.92 7.92
CA PHE A 306 -6.34 6.14 8.40
C PHE A 306 -7.16 6.83 9.49
N PHE A 307 -6.53 7.62 10.36
CA PHE A 307 -7.21 8.38 11.40
C PHE A 307 -7.80 9.70 10.90
N SER A 308 -7.56 10.07 9.63
CA SER A 308 -8.20 11.22 9.02
C SER A 308 -9.72 11.01 8.91
N ARG A 309 -10.50 12.10 8.98
CA ARG A 309 -11.97 12.01 8.90
C ARG A 309 -12.43 11.44 7.56
N GLN A 310 -11.69 11.74 6.50
CA GLN A 310 -11.94 11.32 5.13
C GLN A 310 -11.88 9.80 5.00
N VAL A 311 -10.78 9.18 5.46
CA VAL A 311 -10.54 7.75 5.29
C VAL A 311 -11.30 6.92 6.34
N ASN A 312 -11.50 7.46 7.55
CA ASN A 312 -12.22 6.77 8.62
C ASN A 312 -13.75 6.89 8.50
N PHE A 313 -14.26 7.65 7.54
CA PHE A 313 -15.70 7.83 7.37
C PHE A 313 -16.37 6.50 7.01
N GLN A 314 -17.46 6.14 7.70
CA GLN A 314 -18.21 4.88 7.54
C GLN A 314 -17.36 3.60 7.64
N THR A 315 -16.13 3.71 8.16
CA THR A 315 -15.31 2.54 8.49
C THR A 315 -15.86 1.92 9.77
N GLU A 316 -16.01 0.60 9.80
CA GLU A 316 -16.54 -0.10 10.96
C GLU A 316 -15.67 0.14 12.20
N PRO A 317 -16.22 0.72 13.30
CA PRO A 317 -15.44 0.96 14.49
C PRO A 317 -15.16 -0.35 15.22
N MET A 318 -13.95 -0.51 15.76
CA MET A 318 -13.58 -1.70 16.56
C MET A 318 -14.53 -1.95 17.75
N THR A 319 -15.26 -0.94 18.21
CA THR A 319 -16.24 -1.05 19.29
C THR A 319 -17.50 -1.83 18.90
N SER A 320 -17.70 -2.19 17.63
CA SER A 320 -18.81 -3.06 17.21
C SER A 320 -18.60 -4.51 17.68
N ILE A 321 -17.34 -4.94 17.87
CA ILE A 321 -16.98 -6.27 18.36
C ILE A 321 -17.35 -6.37 19.84
N GLY A 322 -18.52 -6.95 20.12
CA GLY A 322 -19.01 -7.23 21.48
C GLY A 322 -20.38 -6.62 21.82
N ARG A 323 -20.92 -5.70 21.00
CA ARG A 323 -22.29 -5.17 21.25
C ARG A 323 -23.39 -6.19 20.94
N GLU A 324 -23.19 -7.08 19.96
CA GLU A 324 -24.12 -8.18 19.67
C GLU A 324 -24.22 -9.21 20.81
N LEU A 325 -23.16 -9.39 21.61
CA LEU A 325 -23.19 -10.30 22.77
C LEU A 325 -24.09 -9.76 23.89
N ASN A 326 -24.06 -8.46 24.15
CA ASN A 326 -24.96 -7.83 25.14
C ASN A 326 -26.42 -7.72 24.65
N ARG A 327 -26.65 -7.62 23.33
CA ARG A 327 -28.01 -7.59 22.76
C ARG A 327 -28.71 -8.95 22.85
N ASN A 328 -27.96 -10.05 22.78
CA ASN A 328 -28.50 -11.39 22.93
C ASN A 328 -28.75 -11.81 24.38
N ASP A 329 -28.07 -11.21 25.36
CA ASP A 329 -28.36 -11.43 26.79
C ASP A 329 -29.56 -10.60 27.28
N ALA A 330 -29.85 -9.44 26.67
CA ALA A 330 -31.06 -8.67 26.97
C ALA A 330 -32.36 -9.33 26.46
N ASN A 331 -32.26 -10.28 25.52
CA ASN A 331 -33.41 -11.01 24.95
C ASN A 331 -33.54 -12.47 25.43
N LYS A 332 -32.68 -12.93 26.36
CA LYS A 332 -32.92 -14.19 27.07
C LYS A 332 -34.01 -13.98 28.11
N LYS A 333 -35.27 -14.22 27.72
CA LYS A 333 -36.31 -14.56 28.70
C LYS A 333 -35.79 -15.74 29.55
N PRO A 334 -35.92 -15.68 30.89
CA PRO A 334 -35.51 -16.78 31.74
C PRO A 334 -36.26 -18.06 31.33
N LEU A 335 -35.50 -19.12 31.11
CA LEU A 335 -35.95 -20.44 30.69
C LEU A 335 -36.61 -21.20 31.85
N SER A 336 -37.57 -20.59 32.55
CA SER A 336 -38.24 -21.15 33.73
C SER A 336 -39.74 -21.38 33.55
N THR A 337 -40.25 -21.44 32.31
CA THR A 337 -41.70 -21.53 32.04
C THR A 337 -42.13 -22.65 31.10
N TRP A 338 -41.32 -23.71 30.92
CA TRP A 338 -41.66 -24.84 30.02
C TRP A 338 -41.64 -26.23 30.67
N VAL A 339 -41.71 -26.33 32.00
CA VAL A 339 -41.91 -27.62 32.69
C VAL A 339 -43.05 -27.51 33.70
N LYS A 340 -44.29 -27.35 33.21
CA LYS A 340 -45.55 -27.74 33.89
C LYS A 340 -46.70 -27.81 32.88
N THR A 341 -46.68 -28.82 32.01
CA THR A 341 -47.87 -29.46 31.42
C THR A 341 -47.43 -30.69 30.63
N ALA A 342 -47.26 -31.80 31.36
CA ALA A 342 -47.51 -33.19 30.96
C ALA A 342 -47.43 -34.02 32.25
#